data_AF-A0A351ENR7-F1
#
_entry.id   AF-A0A351ENR7-F1
#
_cell.length_a   1.000
_cell.length_b   1.000
_cell.length_c   1.000
_cell.angle_alpha   90.00
_cell.angle_beta   90.00
_cell.angle_gamma   90.00
#
_symmetry.space_group_name_H-M   'P 1'
#
loop_
_entity.id
_entity.type
_entity.pdbx_description
1 polymer ?
#
loop_
_entity_poly.entity_id
_entity_poly.type
_entity_poly.pdbx_seq_one_letter_code
_entity_poly.pdbx_strand_id
1 'polypeptide(L)'
;MLVTDLSRGRGIRHDASVTDALIRAAQRPSKHIDDSSITWRPFSGYDGLYFWVLGVNEIRQQVDLYFRLAPGARCPSHRHVGPTDTLVVEGEHRTWARHDGEWQLDEVRPAGFFGANEGDHLHSEEGGSEGAILLLSMLAVDGVIWETFDEDQKLVDTALLADFKRVLERQPTAPL
;
A
#
# COMPACT_ATOMS: atom_id res chain seq x y z
N MET A 1 32.80 46.49 -7.30
CA MET A 1 31.33 46.53 -7.44
C MET A 1 30.82 45.13 -7.15
N LEU A 2 29.99 45.04 -6.11
CA LEU A 2 29.38 43.91 -5.40
C LEU A 2 29.92 42.47 -5.58
N VAL A 3 30.51 41.96 -4.48
CA VAL A 3 30.41 40.56 -4.08
C VAL A 3 29.05 40.41 -3.37
N THR A 4 28.11 39.67 -3.95
CA THR A 4 26.87 39.30 -3.25
C THR A 4 27.11 38.00 -2.49
N ASP A 5 27.21 38.15 -1.19
CA ASP A 5 27.21 37.08 -0.19
C ASP A 5 25.87 36.32 -0.22
N LEU A 6 25.93 35.03 -0.55
CA LEU A 6 24.79 34.09 -0.57
C LEU A 6 24.59 33.37 0.78
N SER A 7 25.08 33.91 1.90
CA SER A 7 24.95 33.28 3.22
C SER A 7 23.85 33.91 4.09
N ARG A 8 22.60 33.88 3.64
CA ARG A 8 21.43 34.01 4.55
C ARG A 8 20.31 33.05 4.17
N GLY A 9 20.59 31.75 4.26
CA GLY A 9 19.52 30.78 4.43
C GLY A 9 18.78 31.11 5.73
N ARG A 10 17.52 31.53 5.64
CA ARG A 10 16.61 31.54 6.78
C ARG A 10 16.53 30.09 7.25
N GLY A 11 17.25 29.74 8.30
CA GLY A 11 17.07 28.46 8.97
C GLY A 11 15.59 28.31 9.32
N ILE A 12 14.97 27.26 8.81
CA ILE A 12 13.62 26.88 9.21
C ILE A 12 13.74 26.56 10.70
N ARG A 13 13.18 27.42 11.56
CA ARG A 13 13.06 27.12 12.98
C ARG A 13 11.99 26.04 13.12
N HIS A 14 12.41 24.79 13.08
CA HIS A 14 11.57 23.69 13.55
C HIS A 14 11.46 23.81 15.06
N ASP A 15 10.24 23.86 15.59
CA ASP A 15 10.02 23.63 17.01
C ASP A 15 10.39 22.16 17.28
N ALA A 16 11.60 21.97 17.82
CA ALA A 16 12.13 20.65 18.10
C ALA A 16 11.23 19.86 19.06
N SER A 17 10.51 20.55 19.95
CA SER A 17 9.64 19.88 20.93
C SER A 17 8.39 19.28 20.29
N VAL A 18 7.76 20.00 19.35
CA VAL A 18 6.61 19.51 18.57
C VAL A 18 7.05 18.39 17.63
N THR A 19 8.21 18.55 17.00
CA THR A 19 8.77 17.54 16.09
C THR A 19 9.08 16.23 16.83
N ASP A 20 9.69 16.30 18.01
CA ASP A 20 9.99 15.13 18.84
C ASP A 20 8.73 14.42 19.34
N ALA A 21 7.69 15.18 19.72
CA ALA A 21 6.42 14.61 20.14
C ALA A 21 5.73 13.84 19.00
N LEU A 22 5.72 14.40 17.79
CA LEU A 22 5.16 13.75 16.60
C LEU A 22 5.93 12.50 16.21
N ILE A 23 7.27 12.54 16.22
CA ILE A 23 8.11 11.37 15.93
C ILE A 23 7.83 10.25 16.93
N ARG A 24 7.76 10.57 18.23
CA ARG A 24 7.46 9.59 19.27
C ARG A 24 6.07 8.98 19.11
N ALA A 25 5.07 9.81 18.82
CA ALA A 25 3.70 9.34 18.62
C ALA A 25 3.54 8.51 17.33
N ALA A 26 4.36 8.76 16.31
CA ALA A 26 4.38 7.99 15.06
C ALA A 26 5.21 6.69 15.16
N GLN A 27 5.92 6.44 16.26
CA GLN A 27 6.73 5.24 16.42
C GLN A 27 5.83 4.00 16.47
N ARG A 28 6.06 3.04 15.57
CA ARG A 28 5.44 1.70 15.65
C ARG A 28 6.42 0.70 16.25
N PRO A 29 5.95 -0.28 17.05
CA PRO A 29 6.82 -1.33 17.57
C PRO A 29 7.36 -2.20 16.42
N SER A 30 8.61 -2.64 16.53
CA SER A 30 9.15 -3.68 15.66
C SER A 30 8.44 -5.01 15.92
N LYS A 31 8.29 -5.82 14.87
CA LYS A 31 7.68 -7.15 14.94
C LYS A 31 8.47 -8.10 14.04
N HIS A 32 8.67 -9.31 14.51
CA HIS A 32 9.04 -10.42 13.65
C HIS A 32 7.77 -10.94 12.96
N ILE A 33 7.84 -11.23 11.67
CA ILE A 33 6.74 -11.78 10.90
C ILE A 33 7.25 -13.08 10.28
N ASP A 34 6.66 -14.20 10.72
CA ASP A 34 6.80 -15.49 10.06
C ASP A 34 5.61 -15.65 9.11
N ASP A 35 5.86 -15.47 7.82
CA ASP A 35 4.83 -15.53 6.78
C ASP A 35 4.19 -16.92 6.63
N SER A 36 4.93 -17.98 6.98
CA SER A 36 4.44 -19.36 6.98
C SER A 36 3.34 -19.62 8.01
N SER A 37 3.24 -18.77 9.03
CA SER A 37 2.23 -18.85 10.09
C SER A 37 1.06 -17.85 9.93
N ILE A 38 1.08 -17.03 8.87
CA ILE A 38 0.03 -16.04 8.61
C ILE A 38 -1.30 -16.74 8.36
N THR A 39 -2.30 -16.36 9.17
CA THR A 39 -3.70 -16.70 8.90
C THR A 39 -4.28 -15.69 7.93
N TRP A 40 -4.11 -15.95 6.64
CA TRP A 40 -4.57 -15.10 5.54
C TRP A 40 -6.06 -14.76 5.67
N ARG A 41 -6.37 -13.46 5.68
CA ARG A 41 -7.75 -12.98 5.74
C ARG A 41 -8.27 -12.73 4.33
N PRO A 42 -9.45 -13.25 3.94
CA PRO A 42 -10.00 -12.98 2.62
C PRO A 42 -10.48 -11.53 2.52
N PHE A 43 -10.34 -10.94 1.33
CA PHE A 43 -11.16 -9.78 0.97
C PHE A 43 -12.58 -10.25 0.69
N SER A 44 -13.55 -9.71 1.42
CA SER A 44 -14.94 -10.13 1.27
C SER A 44 -15.45 -9.80 -0.13
N GLY A 45 -16.03 -10.79 -0.81
CA GLY A 45 -16.56 -10.63 -2.17
C GLY A 45 -15.54 -10.87 -3.28
N TYR A 46 -14.27 -11.15 -2.96
CA TYR A 46 -13.23 -11.37 -3.96
C TYR A 46 -12.49 -12.69 -3.71
N ASP A 47 -12.80 -13.69 -4.53
CA ASP A 47 -12.17 -15.00 -4.45
C ASP A 47 -10.67 -14.93 -4.81
N GLY A 48 -9.85 -15.62 -4.03
CA GLY A 48 -8.41 -15.69 -4.28
C GLY A 48 -7.61 -14.46 -3.84
N LEU A 49 -8.25 -13.45 -3.26
CA LEU A 49 -7.59 -12.26 -2.71
C LEU A 49 -7.53 -12.32 -1.19
N TYR A 50 -6.33 -12.24 -0.64
CA TYR A 50 -6.12 -12.30 0.81
C TYR A 50 -5.15 -11.24 1.29
N PHE A 51 -5.24 -10.87 2.57
CA PHE A 51 -4.34 -9.90 3.16
C PHE A 51 -3.94 -10.24 4.59
N TRP A 52 -2.90 -9.55 5.04
CA TRP A 52 -2.48 -9.49 6.43
C TRP A 52 -1.92 -8.09 6.74
N VAL A 53 -2.56 -7.34 7.64
CA VAL A 53 -2.07 -5.99 8.00
C VAL A 53 -0.84 -6.11 8.89
N LEU A 54 0.26 -5.50 8.47
CA LEU A 54 1.53 -5.45 9.20
C LEU A 54 1.53 -4.29 10.20
N GLY A 55 0.96 -3.15 9.80
CA GLY A 55 0.80 -2.01 10.68
C GLY A 55 0.02 -0.86 10.06
N VAL A 56 -0.54 -0.03 10.92
CA VAL A 56 -1.20 1.23 10.56
C VAL A 56 -0.56 2.36 11.35
N ASN A 57 -0.31 3.50 10.70
CA ASN A 57 0.22 4.69 11.31
C ASN A 57 -0.68 5.89 11.00
N GLU A 58 -1.45 6.34 11.98
CA GLU A 58 -2.39 7.45 11.81
C GLU A 58 -1.69 8.81 11.62
N ILE A 59 -0.47 8.99 12.14
CA ILE A 59 0.23 10.27 12.01
C ILE A 59 0.87 10.39 10.63
N ARG A 60 1.49 9.31 10.15
CA ARG A 60 2.07 9.24 8.79
C ARG A 60 1.02 9.01 7.71
N GLN A 61 -0.24 8.76 8.11
CA GLN A 61 -1.30 8.33 7.20
C GLN A 61 -0.87 7.10 6.37
N GLN A 62 -0.37 6.05 7.01
CA GLN A 62 0.23 4.90 6.31
C GLN A 62 -0.39 3.57 6.72
N VAL A 63 -0.55 2.68 5.75
CA VAL A 63 -0.88 1.27 5.95
C VAL A 63 0.18 0.41 5.29
N ASP A 64 0.73 -0.54 6.03
CA ASP A 64 1.56 -1.61 5.48
C ASP A 64 0.83 -2.94 5.60
N LEU A 65 0.80 -3.71 4.52
CA LEU A 65 0.17 -5.03 4.51
C LEU A 65 0.90 -5.99 3.59
N TYR A 66 0.78 -7.28 3.90
CA TYR A 66 0.97 -8.31 2.91
C TYR A 66 -0.33 -8.54 2.15
N PHE A 67 -0.23 -8.55 0.83
CA PHE A 67 -1.31 -8.87 -0.09
C PHE A 67 -0.97 -10.17 -0.80
N ARG A 68 -1.87 -11.15 -0.76
CA ARG A 68 -1.69 -12.44 -1.42
C ARG A 68 -2.75 -12.62 -2.50
N LEU A 69 -2.26 -12.89 -3.71
CA LEU A 69 -3.03 -13.26 -4.88
C LEU A 69 -2.86 -14.77 -5.10
N ALA A 70 -3.95 -15.53 -5.10
CA ALA A 70 -3.92 -16.92 -5.54
C ALA A 70 -3.53 -17.03 -7.03
N PRO A 71 -3.13 -18.22 -7.52
CA PRO A 71 -2.87 -18.45 -8.94
C PRO A 71 -3.95 -17.90 -9.87
N GLY A 72 -3.58 -16.96 -10.74
CA GLY A 72 -4.50 -16.32 -11.70
C GLY A 72 -5.61 -15.46 -11.07
N ALA A 73 -5.62 -15.28 -9.75
CA ALA A 73 -6.58 -14.41 -9.10
C ALA A 73 -6.27 -12.96 -9.45
N ARG A 74 -7.31 -12.21 -9.82
CA ARG A 74 -7.20 -10.84 -10.29
C ARG A 74 -8.13 -9.94 -9.49
N CYS A 75 -7.58 -8.83 -9.00
CA CYS A 75 -8.34 -7.86 -8.21
C CYS A 75 -9.21 -6.96 -9.11
N PRO A 76 -10.29 -6.37 -8.56
CA PRO A 76 -11.09 -5.40 -9.29
C PRO A 76 -10.26 -4.17 -9.69
N SER A 77 -10.79 -3.39 -10.62
CA SER A 77 -10.19 -2.10 -10.97
C SER A 77 -10.11 -1.22 -9.72
N HIS A 78 -8.93 -0.68 -9.42
CA HIS A 78 -8.76 0.18 -8.27
C HIS A 78 -7.61 1.17 -8.49
N ARG A 79 -7.60 2.24 -7.69
CA ARG A 79 -6.50 3.22 -7.66
C ARG A 79 -6.02 3.44 -6.25
N HIS A 80 -4.71 3.51 -6.06
CA HIS A 80 -4.14 4.09 -4.85
C HIS A 80 -4.23 5.61 -4.95
N VAL A 81 -4.80 6.25 -3.92
CA VAL A 81 -4.99 7.70 -3.92
C VAL A 81 -3.68 8.43 -3.59
N GLY A 82 -2.84 7.82 -2.75
CA GLY A 82 -1.52 8.36 -2.39
C GLY A 82 -0.35 7.46 -2.81
N PRO A 83 0.89 7.91 -2.50
CA PRO A 83 2.10 7.15 -2.81
C PRO A 83 2.07 5.72 -2.27
N THR A 84 2.53 4.78 -3.09
CA THR A 84 2.52 3.36 -2.79
C THR A 84 3.81 2.70 -3.25
N ASP A 85 4.50 2.08 -2.30
CA ASP A 85 5.65 1.22 -2.53
C ASP A 85 5.21 -0.24 -2.54
N THR A 86 5.74 -1.02 -3.49
CA THR A 86 5.45 -2.43 -3.68
C THR A 86 6.74 -3.24 -3.76
N LEU A 87 6.84 -4.30 -2.96
CA LEU A 87 7.84 -5.35 -3.12
C LEU A 87 7.13 -6.68 -3.39
N VAL A 88 7.48 -7.33 -4.49
CA VAL A 88 7.03 -8.71 -4.74
C VAL A 88 7.89 -9.64 -3.89
N VAL A 89 7.29 -10.28 -2.89
CA VAL A 89 7.98 -11.17 -1.95
C VAL A 89 8.09 -12.57 -2.54
N GLU A 90 6.99 -13.09 -3.06
CA GLU A 90 6.90 -14.42 -3.66
C GLU A 90 6.10 -14.41 -4.96
N GLY A 91 6.37 -15.39 -5.82
CA GLY A 91 5.62 -15.60 -7.05
C GLY A 91 5.86 -14.54 -8.12
N GLU A 92 4.81 -14.23 -8.88
CA GLU A 92 4.85 -13.27 -9.98
C GLU A 92 3.61 -12.37 -9.90
N HIS A 93 3.84 -11.07 -9.74
CA HIS A 93 2.79 -10.06 -9.77
C HIS A 93 2.63 -9.52 -11.19
N ARG A 94 1.40 -9.42 -11.68
CA ARG A 94 1.09 -8.82 -12.97
C ARG A 94 0.17 -7.64 -12.77
N THR A 95 0.52 -6.52 -13.39
CA THR A 95 -0.37 -5.35 -13.44
C THR A 95 -0.99 -5.22 -14.80
N TRP A 96 -2.24 -4.77 -14.81
CA TRP A 96 -3.03 -4.54 -16.00
C TRP A 96 -3.50 -3.10 -16.00
N ALA A 97 -3.46 -2.48 -17.17
CA ALA A 97 -3.97 -1.14 -17.41
C ALA A 97 -5.04 -1.18 -18.51
N ARG A 98 -5.95 -0.20 -18.50
CA ARG A 98 -6.93 -0.05 -19.57
C ARG A 98 -6.35 0.82 -20.69
N HIS A 99 -6.36 0.29 -21.90
CA HIS A 99 -6.03 1.01 -23.13
C HIS A 99 -7.19 0.86 -24.11
N ASP A 100 -7.75 1.98 -24.56
CA ASP A 100 -8.92 2.03 -25.45
C ASP A 100 -10.13 1.23 -24.93
N GLY A 101 -10.31 1.22 -23.60
CA GLY A 101 -11.40 0.53 -22.92
C GLY A 101 -11.12 -0.94 -22.58
N GLU A 102 -10.10 -1.54 -23.17
CA GLU A 102 -9.74 -2.94 -22.96
C GLU A 102 -8.59 -3.11 -21.96
N TRP A 103 -8.63 -4.18 -21.17
CA TRP A 103 -7.52 -4.51 -20.27
C TRP A 103 -6.35 -5.12 -21.04
N GLN A 104 -5.16 -4.56 -20.84
CA GLN A 104 -3.91 -5.10 -21.38
C GLN A 104 -2.91 -5.29 -20.24
N LEU A 105 -2.07 -6.31 -20.39
CA LEU A 105 -1.00 -6.59 -19.45
C LEU A 105 0.03 -5.45 -19.57
N ASP A 106 0.26 -4.76 -18.46
CA ASP A 106 1.14 -3.60 -18.39
C ASP A 106 2.54 -4.02 -17.95
N GLU A 107 2.65 -4.72 -16.82
CA GLU A 107 3.94 -5.16 -16.29
C GLU A 107 3.88 -6.55 -15.66
N VAL A 108 4.96 -7.31 -15.83
CA VAL A 108 5.21 -8.58 -15.15
C VAL A 108 6.37 -8.40 -14.17
N ARG A 109 6.09 -8.59 -12.89
CA ARG A 109 6.97 -8.29 -11.77
C ARG A 109 7.29 -9.58 -11.00
N PRO A 110 8.46 -10.20 -11.20
CA PRO A 110 8.84 -11.42 -10.47
C PRO A 110 9.19 -11.11 -9.01
N ALA A 111 9.28 -12.15 -8.17
CA ALA A 111 9.79 -12.03 -6.80
C ALA A 111 11.13 -11.27 -6.73
N GLY A 112 11.25 -10.38 -5.74
CA GLY A 112 12.35 -9.44 -5.58
C GLY A 112 12.18 -8.12 -6.33
N PHE A 113 11.18 -7.99 -7.19
CA PHE A 113 10.86 -6.72 -7.85
C PHE A 113 10.38 -5.69 -6.82
N PHE A 114 10.98 -4.50 -6.85
CA PHE A 114 10.54 -3.33 -6.08
C PHE A 114 10.13 -2.20 -7.02
N GLY A 115 8.98 -1.60 -6.76
CA GLY A 115 8.47 -0.46 -7.52
C GLY A 115 7.71 0.50 -6.63
N ALA A 116 7.56 1.74 -7.10
CA ALA A 116 6.83 2.79 -6.42
C ALA A 116 5.95 3.55 -7.41
N ASN A 117 4.81 4.04 -6.94
CA ASN A 117 3.98 5.01 -7.64
C ASN A 117 3.58 6.14 -6.67
N GLU A 118 3.29 7.32 -7.20
CA GLU A 118 3.00 8.53 -6.39
C GLU A 118 1.50 8.79 -6.19
N GLY A 119 0.65 7.80 -6.52
CA GLY A 119 -0.81 7.95 -6.47
C GLY A 119 -1.47 8.42 -7.77
N ASP A 120 -2.80 8.30 -7.74
CA ASP A 120 -3.80 8.26 -8.82
C ASP A 120 -3.46 7.33 -10.00
N HIS A 121 -3.01 6.12 -9.66
CA HIS A 121 -2.74 5.07 -10.65
C HIS A 121 -3.86 4.02 -10.67
N LEU A 122 -4.79 4.15 -11.64
CA LEU A 122 -5.86 3.17 -11.86
C LEU A 122 -5.33 1.92 -12.58
N HIS A 123 -5.46 0.75 -11.94
CA HIS A 123 -4.99 -0.52 -12.49
C HIS A 123 -5.78 -1.70 -11.93
N SER A 124 -5.38 -2.91 -12.33
CA SER A 124 -5.80 -4.17 -11.76
C SER A 124 -4.57 -5.07 -11.60
N GLU A 125 -4.53 -5.85 -10.54
CA GLU A 125 -3.40 -6.69 -10.14
C GLU A 125 -3.81 -8.16 -10.23
N GLU A 126 -2.93 -9.00 -10.76
CA GLU A 126 -3.14 -10.43 -10.95
C GLU A 126 -1.93 -11.22 -10.42
N GLY A 127 -2.20 -12.35 -9.75
CA GLY A 127 -1.17 -13.34 -9.44
C GLY A 127 -0.85 -14.21 -10.66
N GLY A 128 0.42 -14.46 -10.92
CA GLY A 128 0.87 -15.35 -12.00
C GLY A 128 0.45 -16.82 -11.79
N SER A 129 1.08 -17.75 -12.50
CA SER A 129 0.68 -19.17 -12.48
C SER A 129 0.78 -19.82 -11.10
N GLU A 130 1.68 -19.34 -10.25
CA GLU A 130 1.84 -19.79 -8.86
C GLU A 130 1.25 -18.80 -7.84
N GLY A 131 0.59 -17.73 -8.31
CA GLY A 131 0.13 -16.61 -7.50
C GLY A 131 1.23 -15.60 -7.18
N ALA A 132 0.98 -14.74 -6.19
CA ALA A 132 1.94 -13.75 -5.69
C ALA A 132 1.69 -13.38 -4.23
N ILE A 133 2.75 -12.97 -3.53
CA ILE A 133 2.68 -12.24 -2.27
C ILE A 133 3.42 -10.91 -2.42
N LEU A 134 2.74 -9.81 -2.11
CA LEU A 134 3.27 -8.46 -2.18
C LEU A 134 3.36 -7.87 -0.78
N LEU A 135 4.44 -7.14 -0.49
CA LEU A 135 4.43 -6.11 0.55
C LEU A 135 4.00 -4.81 -0.08
N LEU A 136 2.92 -4.23 0.43
CA LEU A 136 2.43 -2.91 0.05
C LEU A 136 2.61 -1.95 1.23
N SER A 137 3.22 -0.80 0.97
CA SER A 137 3.30 0.33 1.88
C SER A 137 2.61 1.51 1.21
N MET A 138 1.41 1.85 1.68
CA MET A 138 0.53 2.84 1.04
C MET A 138 0.29 4.02 1.96
N LEU A 139 0.41 5.23 1.40
CA LEU A 139 0.02 6.46 2.06
C LEU A 139 -1.41 6.84 1.72
N ALA A 140 -2.16 7.22 2.73
CA ALA A 140 -3.51 7.73 2.60
C ALA A 140 -3.49 9.22 2.23
N VAL A 141 -4.48 9.64 1.46
CA VAL A 141 -4.80 11.04 1.23
C VAL A 141 -6.18 11.29 1.85
N ASP A 142 -6.26 12.22 2.79
CA ASP A 142 -7.49 12.50 3.56
C ASP A 142 -8.12 11.24 4.19
N GLY A 143 -7.29 10.30 4.63
CA GLY A 143 -7.70 9.04 5.23
C GLY A 143 -8.11 7.94 4.23
N VAL A 144 -8.06 8.20 2.93
CA VAL A 144 -8.37 7.23 1.87
C VAL A 144 -7.09 6.53 1.40
N ILE A 145 -7.07 5.19 1.41
CA ILE A 145 -5.95 4.38 0.92
C ILE A 145 -6.11 4.07 -0.57
N TRP A 146 -7.27 3.53 -0.93
CA TRP A 146 -7.60 3.24 -2.32
C TRP A 146 -9.09 3.35 -2.58
N GLU A 147 -9.43 3.43 -3.85
CA GLU A 147 -10.78 3.43 -4.38
C GLU A 147 -10.96 2.30 -5.39
N THR A 148 -12.13 1.66 -5.38
CA THR A 148 -12.46 0.52 -6.26
C THR A 148 -13.58 0.90 -7.21
N PHE A 149 -13.45 0.48 -8.47
CA PHE A 149 -14.35 0.82 -9.56
C PHE A 149 -14.96 -0.41 -10.21
N ASP A 150 -16.19 -0.29 -10.68
CA ASP A 150 -16.85 -1.30 -11.50
C ASP A 150 -16.40 -1.26 -12.97
N GLU A 151 -16.99 -2.12 -13.81
CA GLU A 151 -16.69 -2.20 -15.24
C GLU A 151 -17.07 -0.92 -16.02
N ASP A 152 -18.05 -0.15 -15.52
CA ASP A 152 -18.47 1.14 -16.06
C ASP A 152 -17.56 2.30 -15.58
N GLN A 153 -16.48 2.01 -14.84
CA GLN A 153 -15.58 2.98 -14.20
C GLN A 153 -16.29 3.88 -13.17
N LYS A 154 -17.37 3.39 -12.54
CA LYS A 154 -18.00 4.08 -11.41
C LYS A 154 -17.35 3.63 -10.12
N LEU A 155 -17.11 4.59 -9.23
CA LEU A 155 -16.65 4.33 -7.87
C LEU A 155 -17.71 3.49 -7.13
N VAL A 156 -17.32 2.31 -6.65
CA VAL A 156 -18.20 1.40 -5.91
C VAL A 156 -17.78 1.16 -4.47
N ASP A 157 -16.51 1.39 -4.14
CA ASP A 157 -16.01 1.26 -2.77
C ASP A 157 -14.80 2.16 -2.50
N THR A 158 -14.56 2.45 -1.22
CA THR A 158 -13.43 3.25 -0.75
C THR A 158 -12.87 2.63 0.51
N ALA A 159 -11.61 2.18 0.44
CA ALA A 159 -10.91 1.63 1.58
C ALA A 159 -10.23 2.76 2.37
N LEU A 160 -10.58 2.88 3.66
CA LEU A 160 -10.07 3.92 4.54
C LEU A 160 -8.97 3.40 5.44
N LEU A 161 -8.06 4.29 5.85
CA LEU A 161 -7.05 4.01 6.88
C LEU A 161 -7.69 3.48 8.18
N ALA A 162 -8.88 3.99 8.53
CA ALA A 162 -9.65 3.53 9.68
C ALA A 162 -10.13 2.07 9.55
N ASP A 163 -10.37 1.57 8.33
CA ASP A 163 -10.72 0.17 8.10
C ASP A 163 -9.56 -0.75 8.48
N PHE A 164 -8.36 -0.45 8.00
CA PHE A 164 -7.16 -1.21 8.32
C PHE A 164 -6.82 -1.15 9.80
N LYS A 165 -7.06 -0.01 10.47
CA LYS A 165 -6.90 0.10 11.92
C LYS A 165 -7.84 -0.87 12.65
N ARG A 166 -9.14 -0.85 12.32
CA ARG A 166 -10.12 -1.78 12.91
C ARG A 166 -9.79 -3.24 12.63
N VAL A 167 -9.26 -3.53 11.44
CA VAL A 167 -8.80 -4.85 11.05
C VAL A 167 -7.59 -5.29 11.88
N LEU A 168 -6.60 -4.42 12.05
CA LEU A 168 -5.38 -4.70 12.82
C LEU A 168 -5.69 -4.95 14.29
N GLU A 169 -6.60 -4.18 14.89
CA GLU A 169 -7.06 -4.35 16.28
C GLU A 169 -7.76 -5.69 16.51
N ARG A 170 -8.33 -6.29 15.46
CA ARG A 170 -9.05 -7.57 15.51
C ARG A 170 -8.24 -8.73 14.97
N GLN A 171 -7.12 -8.46 14.30
CA GLN A 171 -6.25 -9.51 13.78
C GLN A 171 -5.65 -10.26 14.97
N PRO A 172 -5.68 -11.60 14.96
CA PRO A 172 -4.94 -12.35 15.97
C PRO A 172 -3.47 -11.94 15.87
N THR A 173 -2.77 -11.90 16.99
CA THR A 173 -1.31 -11.78 16.95
C THR A 173 -0.79 -12.90 16.05
N ALA A 174 0.03 -12.55 15.05
CA ALA A 174 0.73 -13.57 14.27
C ALA A 174 1.45 -14.49 15.28
N PRO A 175 1.39 -15.82 15.12
CA PRO A 175 2.16 -16.72 15.94
C PRO A 175 3.62 -16.25 15.95
N LEU A 176 4.20 -16.12 17.15
CA LEU A 176 5.61 -15.80 17.32
C LEU A 176 6.50 -16.93 16.79
#